data_AF-A0A0V1PW94-F1
#
_entry.id   AF-A0A0V1PW94-F1
#
_cell.length_a   1.000
_cell.length_b   1.000
_cell.length_c   1.000
_cell.angle_alpha   90.00
_cell.angle_beta   90.00
_cell.angle_gamma   90.00
#
_symmetry.space_group_name_H-M   'P 1'
#
loop_
_entity.id
_entity.type
_entity.pdbx_description
1 polymer ?
#
loop_
_entity_poly.entity_id
_entity_poly.type
_entity_poly.pdbx_seq_one_letter_code
_entity_poly.pdbx_strand_id
1 'polypeptide(L)'
;MDSEGISHNNVPQDESIITGSIDLPEYFPLNQSLVKDFERTGRLQTKVDQTIKESINNILSQTEEYLKFLLDDENLTSMDLDSKFFSTNLITLESLLKSQYELGIWKKSVEESKLKIRLKQRQEVELNLESLEYYQNQVDEDHFGDLMKKEYDEYRDIHNQETSFQTILATNDSYKYLKNVAFILQNPQHPLPEEAEDDELEVAGGKISLKDPLSLNYYHTPLISKKCGHIFEQDTIFDYLNNNSKCPVDGCGAVLTRNDLKPDKIMTLRVKAHLLKDKTKKPQANVDRL
;
A
#
# COMPACT_ATOMS: atom_id res chain seq x y z
N MET A 1 91.46 59.34 -1.33
CA MET A 1 90.33 58.63 -0.70
C MET A 1 89.23 58.65 -1.74
N ASP A 2 89.47 57.77 -2.72
CA ASP A 2 88.72 57.46 -3.93
C ASP A 2 87.55 56.53 -3.52
N SER A 3 86.30 56.80 -3.90
CA SER A 3 85.63 56.39 -5.15
C SER A 3 84.77 55.12 -4.98
N GLU A 4 83.48 55.31 -5.30
CA GLU A 4 82.58 54.38 -6.02
C GLU A 4 82.08 53.07 -5.37
N GLY A 5 80.82 52.74 -5.69
CA GLY A 5 80.39 51.33 -5.80
C GLY A 5 78.97 51.01 -5.37
N ILE A 6 77.99 51.22 -6.26
CA ILE A 6 76.66 50.58 -6.24
C ILE A 6 76.83 49.07 -6.45
N SER A 7 76.11 48.23 -5.70
CA SER A 7 75.84 46.85 -6.11
C SER A 7 74.43 46.41 -5.72
N HIS A 8 73.59 46.27 -6.74
CA HIS A 8 72.31 45.58 -6.71
C HIS A 8 72.56 44.08 -6.51
N ASN A 9 72.01 43.51 -5.44
CA ASN A 9 71.90 42.06 -5.32
C ASN A 9 70.76 41.55 -6.20
N ASN A 10 71.14 40.90 -7.30
CA ASN A 10 70.28 40.06 -8.12
C ASN A 10 69.74 38.89 -7.28
N VAL A 11 68.42 38.84 -7.08
CA VAL A 11 67.71 37.60 -6.76
C VAL A 11 67.06 37.12 -8.07
N PRO A 12 67.28 35.88 -8.50
CA PRO A 12 66.67 35.35 -9.72
C PRO A 12 65.15 35.36 -9.60
N GLN A 13 64.49 35.99 -10.55
CA GLN A 13 63.07 35.76 -10.83
C GLN A 13 62.97 34.46 -11.62
N ASP A 14 62.41 33.42 -11.02
CA ASP A 14 61.70 32.36 -11.75
C ASP A 14 61.05 31.40 -10.76
N GLU A 15 59.83 31.73 -10.35
CA GLU A 15 58.77 30.72 -10.17
C GLU A 15 57.48 31.38 -10.63
N SER A 16 57.02 31.02 -11.82
CA SER A 16 55.68 31.35 -12.29
C SER A 16 54.68 30.74 -11.32
N ILE A 17 54.17 31.59 -10.42
CA ILE A 17 52.99 31.31 -9.61
C ILE A 17 51.91 30.88 -10.59
N ILE A 18 51.48 29.62 -10.48
CA ILE A 18 50.37 29.06 -11.24
C ILE A 18 49.12 29.85 -10.79
N THR A 19 48.84 30.96 -11.47
CA THR A 19 47.57 31.70 -11.35
C THR A 19 46.57 31.08 -12.32
N GLY A 20 46.31 29.78 -12.17
CA GLY A 20 45.09 29.17 -12.67
C GLY A 20 44.13 29.12 -11.50
N SER A 21 42.93 29.70 -11.62
CA SER A 21 41.87 29.46 -10.64
C SER A 21 41.69 27.95 -10.57
N ILE A 22 42.00 27.33 -9.43
CA ILE A 22 41.71 25.91 -9.20
C ILE A 22 40.22 25.86 -8.92
N ASP A 23 39.43 26.00 -9.98
CA ASP A 23 38.00 25.82 -9.90
C ASP A 23 37.76 24.32 -9.70
N LEU A 24 37.01 24.01 -8.64
CA LEU A 24 36.62 22.65 -8.33
C LEU A 24 35.76 22.13 -9.50
N PRO A 25 36.01 20.90 -9.99
CA PRO A 25 35.15 20.31 -11.00
C PRO A 25 33.71 20.23 -10.50
N GLU A 26 32.77 20.31 -11.43
CA GLU A 26 31.35 20.28 -11.09
C GLU A 26 31.02 18.94 -10.43
N TYR A 27 31.46 17.81 -11.01
CA TYR A 27 31.25 16.44 -10.50
C TYR A 27 32.50 15.83 -9.84
N PHE A 28 32.28 14.99 -8.82
CA PHE A 28 33.31 14.15 -8.20
C PHE A 28 32.82 12.70 -8.02
N PRO A 29 33.69 11.70 -8.28
CA PRO A 29 33.35 10.30 -8.08
C PRO A 29 33.20 9.96 -6.59
N LEU A 30 32.34 8.98 -6.27
CA LEU A 30 32.16 8.53 -4.89
C LEU A 30 33.43 7.84 -4.36
N ASN A 31 34.03 8.44 -3.33
CA ASN A 31 35.21 7.88 -2.68
C ASN A 31 34.93 6.50 -2.05
N GLN A 32 35.87 5.55 -2.19
CA GLN A 32 35.76 4.19 -1.64
C GLN A 32 35.44 4.14 -0.14
N SER A 33 35.97 5.08 0.64
CA SER A 33 35.72 5.17 2.09
C SER A 33 34.25 5.44 2.42
N LEU A 34 33.57 6.23 1.57
CA LEU A 34 32.19 6.65 1.76
C LEU A 34 31.18 5.63 1.20
N VAL A 35 31.60 4.64 0.42
CA VAL A 35 30.72 3.62 -0.16
C VAL A 35 29.93 2.87 0.91
N LYS A 36 30.55 2.54 2.04
CA LYS A 36 29.86 1.82 3.13
C LYS A 36 28.77 2.68 3.77
N ASP A 37 29.02 3.97 3.93
CA ASP A 37 28.05 4.90 4.52
C ASP A 37 26.96 5.26 3.52
N PHE A 38 27.32 5.40 2.25
CA PHE A 38 26.40 5.50 1.13
C PHE A 38 25.42 4.32 1.07
N GLU A 39 25.91 3.08 1.15
CA GLU A 39 25.06 1.89 1.15
C GLU A 39 24.11 1.84 2.36
N ARG A 40 24.53 2.43 3.48
CA ARG A 40 23.70 2.55 4.70
C ARG A 40 22.62 3.63 4.61
N THR A 41 22.72 4.59 3.68
CA THR A 41 21.63 5.54 3.43
C THR A 41 20.35 4.79 3.03
N GLY A 42 19.18 5.26 3.43
CA GLY A 42 17.90 4.58 3.16
C GLY A 42 17.45 3.56 4.21
N ARG A 43 18.23 3.24 5.25
CA ARG A 43 17.75 2.42 6.39
C ARG A 43 16.58 3.04 7.17
N LEU A 44 16.38 4.35 7.08
CA LEU A 44 15.21 5.03 7.66
C LEU A 44 13.88 4.52 7.08
N GLN A 45 13.88 4.03 5.84
CA GLN A 45 12.69 3.56 5.13
C GLN A 45 12.04 2.35 5.82
N THR A 46 12.82 1.46 6.43
CA THR A 46 12.27 0.24 7.05
C THR A 46 11.44 0.54 8.29
N LYS A 47 11.82 1.57 9.06
CA LYS A 47 11.06 1.99 10.25
C LYS A 47 9.75 2.64 9.83
N VAL A 48 9.78 3.53 8.84
CA VAL A 48 8.58 4.21 8.34
C VAL A 48 7.58 3.20 7.75
N ASP A 49 8.05 2.23 6.96
CA ASP A 49 7.20 1.15 6.43
C ASP A 49 6.54 0.32 7.55
N GLN A 50 7.29 0.00 8.61
CA GLN A 50 6.74 -0.69 9.78
C GLN A 50 5.66 0.14 10.47
N THR A 51 5.91 1.43 10.73
CA THR A 51 4.94 2.32 11.36
C THR A 51 3.67 2.49 10.53
N ILE A 52 3.77 2.56 9.20
CA ILE A 52 2.61 2.63 8.31
C ILE A 52 1.80 1.34 8.40
N LYS A 53 2.47 0.16 8.36
CA LYS A 53 1.81 -1.14 8.49
C LYS A 53 1.10 -1.31 9.83
N GLU A 54 1.76 -0.91 10.91
CA GLU A 54 1.16 -0.89 12.25
C GLU A 54 -0.06 0.02 12.31
N SER A 55 0.03 1.22 11.72
CA SER A 55 -1.11 2.16 11.65
C SER A 55 -2.29 1.59 10.87
N ILE A 56 -2.04 0.94 9.73
CA ILE A 56 -3.08 0.26 8.94
C ILE A 56 -3.75 -0.84 9.79
N ASN A 57 -2.95 -1.69 10.43
CA ASN A 57 -3.48 -2.76 11.28
C ASN A 57 -4.30 -2.22 12.46
N ASN A 58 -3.85 -1.11 13.07
CA ASN A 58 -4.57 -0.47 14.16
C ASN A 58 -5.94 0.04 13.73
N ILE A 59 -6.05 0.70 12.56
CA ILE A 59 -7.34 1.18 12.03
C ILE A 59 -8.28 0.01 11.74
N LEU A 60 -7.75 -1.07 11.14
CA LEU A 60 -8.54 -2.26 10.86
C LEU A 60 -9.03 -2.92 12.16
N SER A 61 -8.16 -3.06 13.18
CA SER A 61 -8.52 -3.61 14.49
C SER A 61 -9.58 -2.75 15.18
N GLN A 62 -9.40 -1.43 15.21
CA GLN A 62 -10.35 -0.49 15.81
C GLN A 62 -11.72 -0.56 15.12
N THR A 63 -11.73 -0.68 13.79
CA THR A 63 -12.98 -0.84 13.03
C THR A 63 -13.64 -2.17 13.34
N GLU A 64 -12.88 -3.27 13.42
CA GLU A 64 -13.43 -4.59 13.76
C GLU A 64 -13.98 -4.63 15.20
N GLU A 65 -13.30 -3.99 16.16
CA GLU A 65 -13.76 -3.88 17.54
C GLU A 65 -15.03 -3.02 17.64
N TYR A 66 -15.08 -1.89 16.94
CA TYR A 66 -16.28 -1.07 16.86
C TYR A 66 -17.45 -1.83 16.23
N LEU A 67 -17.20 -2.60 15.17
CA LEU A 67 -18.21 -3.44 14.55
C LEU A 67 -18.71 -4.54 15.49
N LYS A 68 -17.83 -5.18 16.27
CA LYS A 68 -18.26 -6.14 17.29
C LYS A 68 -19.14 -5.47 18.34
N PHE A 69 -18.72 -4.32 18.86
CA PHE A 69 -19.49 -3.53 19.81
C PHE A 69 -20.87 -3.12 19.29
N LEU A 70 -20.98 -2.73 18.01
CA LEU A 70 -22.25 -2.40 17.36
C LEU A 70 -23.16 -3.62 17.15
N LEU A 71 -22.58 -4.80 16.96
CA LEU A 71 -23.33 -6.03 16.68
C LEU A 71 -23.67 -6.82 17.95
N ASP A 72 -23.18 -6.40 19.11
CA ASP A 72 -23.50 -7.02 20.40
C ASP A 72 -24.90 -6.60 20.89
N ASP A 73 -25.64 -7.58 21.40
CA ASP A 73 -27.09 -7.55 21.65
C ASP A 73 -27.57 -6.46 22.65
N GLU A 74 -26.65 -5.79 23.37
CA GLU A 74 -27.02 -4.79 24.41
C GLU A 74 -27.08 -3.34 23.89
N ASN A 75 -26.41 -3.01 22.78
CA ASN A 75 -26.38 -1.64 22.22
C ASN A 75 -27.49 -1.40 21.16
N LEU A 76 -28.51 -2.26 21.17
CA LEU A 76 -29.51 -2.47 20.12
C LEU A 76 -30.37 -1.25 19.76
N THR A 77 -30.45 -0.25 20.64
CA THR A 77 -31.47 0.80 20.60
C THR A 77 -31.08 2.00 19.74
N SER A 78 -29.79 2.18 19.47
CA SER A 78 -29.28 3.28 18.65
C SER A 78 -28.35 2.72 17.58
N MET A 79 -28.93 2.00 16.62
CA MET A 79 -28.27 1.71 15.34
C MET A 79 -28.14 3.00 14.49
N ASP A 80 -27.79 4.11 15.16
CA ASP A 80 -27.39 5.34 14.52
C ASP A 80 -25.97 5.05 14.03
N LEU A 81 -25.89 4.52 12.80
CA LEU A 81 -24.60 4.27 12.18
C LEU A 81 -23.83 5.58 12.24
N ASP A 82 -22.72 5.58 12.96
CA ASP A 82 -21.76 6.65 12.89
C ASP A 82 -21.08 6.58 11.51
N SER A 83 -21.81 7.02 10.49
CA SER A 83 -21.36 7.15 9.11
C SER A 83 -20.11 8.02 9.03
N LYS A 84 -19.93 8.92 10.00
CA LYS A 84 -18.73 9.75 10.14
C LYS A 84 -17.54 8.93 10.62
N PHE A 85 -17.71 8.01 11.57
CA PHE A 85 -16.64 7.07 11.99
C PHE A 85 -16.14 6.24 10.80
N PHE A 86 -17.04 5.55 10.09
CA PHE A 86 -16.65 4.69 8.97
C PHE A 86 -16.02 5.48 7.80
N SER A 87 -16.58 6.65 7.46
CA SER A 87 -16.00 7.51 6.41
C SER A 87 -14.64 8.08 6.80
N THR A 88 -14.45 8.49 8.06
CA THR A 88 -13.16 8.98 8.55
C THR A 88 -12.10 7.88 8.52
N ASN A 89 -12.45 6.66 8.98
CA ASN A 89 -11.53 5.53 8.92
C ASN A 89 -11.21 5.12 7.49
N LEU A 90 -12.19 5.20 6.57
CA LEU A 90 -11.98 4.89 5.15
C LEU A 90 -11.00 5.88 4.51
N ILE A 91 -11.20 7.18 4.71
CA ILE A 91 -10.30 8.24 4.22
C ILE A 91 -8.89 8.05 4.80
N THR A 92 -8.81 7.74 6.09
CA THR A 92 -7.52 7.54 6.77
C THR A 92 -6.80 6.30 6.22
N LEU A 93 -7.52 5.20 6.02
CA LEU A 93 -6.98 3.98 5.42
C LEU A 93 -6.47 4.24 3.99
N GLU A 94 -7.25 4.95 3.18
CA GLU A 94 -6.87 5.33 1.82
C GLU A 94 -5.58 6.17 1.81
N SER A 95 -5.50 7.17 2.71
CA SER A 95 -4.29 7.98 2.85
C SER A 95 -3.07 7.16 3.28
N LEU A 96 -3.22 6.22 4.20
CA LEU A 96 -2.11 5.35 4.63
C LEU A 96 -1.66 4.39 3.53
N LEU A 97 -2.60 3.83 2.77
CA LEU A 97 -2.30 2.99 1.61
C LEU A 97 -1.59 3.78 0.52
N LYS A 98 -1.99 5.04 0.29
CA LYS A 98 -1.29 5.94 -0.62
C LYS A 98 0.14 6.21 -0.17
N SER A 99 0.35 6.54 1.10
CA SER A 99 1.70 6.73 1.66
C SER A 99 2.54 5.45 1.58
N GLN A 100 1.95 4.27 1.78
CA GLN A 100 2.65 3.00 1.62
C GLN A 100 3.09 2.76 0.16
N TYR A 101 2.22 3.08 -0.80
CA TYR A 101 2.51 2.97 -2.22
C TYR A 101 3.63 3.92 -2.64
N GLU A 102 3.55 5.19 -2.26
CA GLU A 102 4.58 6.22 -2.52
C GLU A 102 5.93 5.83 -1.90
N LEU A 103 5.93 5.31 -0.67
CA LEU A 103 7.15 4.80 -0.03
C LEU A 103 7.74 3.61 -0.79
N GLY A 104 6.89 2.74 -1.36
CA GLY A 104 7.30 1.64 -2.21
C GLY A 104 8.00 2.12 -3.50
N ILE A 105 7.47 3.18 -4.13
CA ILE A 105 8.08 3.83 -5.30
C ILE A 105 9.44 4.41 -4.91
N TRP A 106 9.47 5.22 -3.84
CA TRP A 106 10.70 5.82 -3.34
C TRP A 106 11.78 4.76 -3.04
N LYS A 107 11.40 3.66 -2.39
CA LYS A 107 12.32 2.57 -2.07
C LYS A 107 12.94 1.95 -3.33
N LYS A 108 12.11 1.63 -4.33
CA LYS A 108 12.61 1.07 -5.61
C LYS A 108 13.53 2.05 -6.33
N SER A 109 13.12 3.31 -6.44
CA SER A 109 13.94 4.37 -7.04
C SER A 109 15.31 4.48 -6.35
N VAL A 110 15.35 4.51 -5.01
CA VAL A 110 16.60 4.54 -4.24
C VAL A 110 17.46 3.31 -4.50
N GLU A 111 16.87 2.11 -4.53
CA GLU A 111 17.60 0.86 -4.81
C GLU A 111 18.21 0.88 -6.22
N GLU A 112 17.48 1.36 -7.22
CA GLU A 112 17.94 1.42 -8.60
C GLU A 112 18.99 2.47 -8.85
N SER A 113 18.83 3.68 -8.28
CA SER A 113 19.86 4.71 -8.34
C SER A 113 21.15 4.21 -7.70
N LYS A 114 21.09 3.56 -6.53
CA LYS A 114 22.26 2.94 -5.89
C LYS A 114 22.94 1.92 -6.79
N LEU A 115 22.19 1.07 -7.47
CA LEU A 115 22.73 0.10 -8.43
C LEU A 115 23.44 0.81 -9.60
N LYS A 116 22.83 1.84 -10.18
CA LYS A 116 23.43 2.64 -11.26
C LYS A 116 24.75 3.29 -10.83
N ILE A 117 24.80 3.87 -9.63
CA ILE A 117 26.01 4.49 -9.07
C ILE A 117 27.10 3.45 -8.83
N ARG A 118 26.74 2.29 -8.29
CA ARG A 118 27.69 1.19 -8.08
C ARG A 118 28.29 0.68 -9.40
N LEU A 119 27.50 0.68 -10.47
CA LEU A 119 27.99 0.31 -11.81
C LEU A 119 28.91 1.40 -12.38
N LYS A 120 28.53 2.68 -12.27
CA LYS A 120 29.37 3.82 -12.67
C LYS A 120 30.71 3.84 -11.95
N GLN A 121 30.70 3.66 -10.62
CA GLN A 121 31.92 3.63 -9.81
C GLN A 121 32.92 2.54 -10.25
N ARG A 122 32.44 1.40 -10.77
CA ARG A 122 33.34 0.33 -11.28
C ARG A 122 34.04 0.71 -12.58
N GLN A 123 33.53 1.71 -13.29
CA GLN A 123 34.02 2.17 -14.58
C GLN A 123 34.82 3.48 -14.47
N GLU A 124 34.55 4.28 -13.43
CA GLU A 124 35.23 5.56 -13.18
C GLU A 124 36.67 5.40 -12.66
N VAL A 125 37.52 6.35 -13.02
CA VAL A 125 38.91 6.44 -12.55
C VAL A 125 38.94 7.08 -11.16
N GLU A 126 39.82 6.63 -10.28
CA GLU A 126 39.92 7.24 -8.95
C GLU A 126 40.43 8.69 -9.02
N LEU A 127 39.79 9.58 -8.25
CA LEU A 127 40.18 10.98 -8.16
C LEU A 127 41.58 11.14 -7.56
N ASN A 128 42.53 11.55 -8.39
CA ASN A 128 43.88 11.94 -8.01
C ASN A 128 44.30 13.22 -8.75
N LEU A 129 45.50 13.74 -8.47
CA LEU A 129 46.01 14.98 -9.08
C LEU A 129 46.11 14.89 -10.61
N GLU A 130 46.37 13.71 -11.16
CA GLU A 130 46.49 13.45 -12.60
C GLU A 130 45.12 13.32 -13.28
N SER A 131 44.11 12.84 -12.55
CA SER A 131 42.74 12.69 -13.03
C SER A 131 41.87 13.92 -12.74
N LEU A 132 42.39 14.95 -12.06
CA LEU A 132 41.64 16.17 -11.74
C LEU A 132 41.20 16.90 -13.02
N GLU A 133 42.10 16.98 -14.00
CA GLU A 133 41.84 17.57 -15.31
C GLU A 133 40.77 16.80 -16.08
N TYR A 134 40.67 15.48 -15.89
CA TYR A 134 39.60 14.67 -16.47
C TYR A 134 38.23 15.11 -15.94
N TYR A 135 38.09 15.33 -14.63
CA TYR A 135 36.82 15.75 -14.02
C TYR A 135 36.50 17.24 -14.25
N GLN A 136 37.51 18.10 -14.39
CA GLN A 136 37.30 19.52 -14.73
C GLN A 136 36.75 19.72 -16.14
N ASN A 137 37.05 18.80 -17.05
CA ASN A 137 36.56 18.81 -18.43
C ASN A 137 35.24 18.04 -18.62
N GLN A 138 34.75 17.37 -17.58
CA GLN A 138 33.47 16.63 -17.59
C GLN A 138 32.35 17.58 -17.12
N VAL A 139 31.60 18.11 -18.07
CA VAL A 139 30.56 19.15 -17.83
C VAL A 139 29.15 18.55 -17.72
N ASP A 140 28.95 17.27 -18.08
CA ASP A 140 27.60 16.67 -18.25
C ASP A 140 27.31 15.45 -17.36
N GLU A 141 28.11 15.17 -16.32
CA GLU A 141 27.81 14.06 -15.42
C GLU A 141 26.82 14.44 -14.31
N ASP A 142 25.63 13.81 -14.38
CA ASP A 142 24.59 13.92 -13.35
C ASP A 142 25.16 13.54 -11.96
N HIS A 143 25.10 14.49 -11.03
CA HIS A 143 25.45 14.25 -9.63
C HIS A 143 24.63 13.15 -9.00
N PHE A 144 25.15 12.55 -7.94
CA PHE A 144 24.41 11.57 -7.14
C PHE A 144 23.00 12.06 -6.76
N GLY A 145 22.90 13.28 -6.22
CA GLY A 145 21.62 13.84 -5.79
C GLY A 145 20.65 14.06 -6.95
N ASP A 146 21.17 14.46 -8.11
CA ASP A 146 20.39 14.74 -9.31
C ASP A 146 19.91 13.45 -9.97
N LEU A 147 20.75 12.41 -10.00
CA LEU A 147 20.36 11.09 -10.47
C LEU A 147 19.25 10.50 -9.59
N MET A 148 19.36 10.58 -8.26
CA MET A 148 18.30 10.12 -7.36
C MET A 148 16.98 10.85 -7.60
N LYS A 149 17.05 12.17 -7.79
CA LYS A 149 15.88 13.01 -8.03
C LYS A 149 15.24 12.70 -9.39
N LYS A 150 16.04 12.56 -10.43
CA LYS A 150 15.61 12.20 -11.79
C LYS A 150 14.95 10.83 -11.82
N GLU A 151 15.58 9.82 -11.24
CA GLU A 151 15.00 8.48 -11.16
C GLU A 151 13.70 8.50 -10.36
N TYR A 152 13.64 9.25 -9.26
CA TYR A 152 12.40 9.39 -8.51
C TYR A 152 11.31 10.08 -9.34
N ASP A 153 11.62 11.17 -10.03
CA ASP A 153 10.66 11.89 -10.87
C ASP A 153 10.17 10.98 -12.02
N GLU A 154 11.06 10.25 -12.70
CA GLU A 154 10.72 9.27 -13.74
C GLU A 154 9.82 8.15 -13.21
N TYR A 155 10.19 7.54 -12.08
CA TYR A 155 9.38 6.49 -11.45
C TYR A 155 8.04 7.01 -10.98
N ARG A 156 8.03 8.19 -10.35
CA ARG A 156 6.83 8.85 -9.87
C ARG A 156 5.91 9.15 -11.04
N ASP A 157 6.41 9.66 -12.17
CA ASP A 157 5.58 10.04 -13.31
C ASP A 157 4.98 8.82 -14.02
N ILE A 158 5.70 7.69 -14.09
CA ILE A 158 5.16 6.40 -14.54
C ILE A 158 4.02 5.92 -13.62
N HIS A 159 4.17 6.12 -12.32
CA HIS A 159 3.29 5.56 -11.28
C HIS A 159 2.23 6.52 -10.75
N ASN A 160 2.27 7.80 -11.17
CA ASN A 160 1.33 8.89 -10.84
C ASN A 160 0.07 8.86 -11.69
N GLN A 161 0.02 8.03 -12.74
CA GLN A 161 -1.24 7.76 -13.41
C GLN A 161 -2.19 7.17 -12.36
N GLU A 162 -3.22 7.92 -11.98
CA GLU A 162 -4.15 7.58 -10.90
C GLU A 162 -4.72 6.16 -11.05
N THR A 163 -4.79 5.66 -12.28
CA THR A 163 -5.11 4.28 -12.65
C THR A 163 -4.27 3.23 -11.90
N SER A 164 -2.98 3.45 -11.66
CA SER A 164 -2.11 2.49 -10.96
C SER A 164 -2.49 2.36 -9.47
N PHE A 165 -2.66 3.49 -8.77
CA PHE A 165 -3.06 3.47 -7.37
C PHE A 165 -4.49 2.97 -7.20
N GLN A 166 -5.42 3.40 -8.05
CA GLN A 166 -6.82 2.95 -8.01
C GLN A 166 -6.93 1.44 -8.26
N THR A 167 -6.09 0.86 -9.12
CA THR A 167 -6.03 -0.60 -9.32
C THR A 167 -5.60 -1.32 -8.03
N ILE A 168 -4.60 -0.79 -7.33
CA ILE A 168 -4.13 -1.35 -6.06
C ILE A 168 -5.19 -1.22 -4.97
N LEU A 169 -5.88 -0.07 -4.91
CA LEU A 169 -6.98 0.18 -4.00
C LEU A 169 -8.15 -0.79 -4.25
N ALA A 170 -8.51 -0.98 -5.52
CA ALA A 170 -9.50 -1.95 -5.98
C ALA A 170 -9.03 -3.40 -5.85
N THR A 171 -7.79 -3.68 -5.51
CA THR A 171 -7.32 -5.05 -5.19
C THR A 171 -7.34 -5.30 -3.68
N ASN A 172 -7.35 -4.26 -2.86
CA ASN A 172 -7.26 -4.40 -1.42
C ASN A 172 -8.58 -4.85 -0.79
N ASP A 173 -8.64 -6.11 -0.34
CA ASP A 173 -9.80 -6.71 0.32
C ASP A 173 -10.29 -5.92 1.55
N SER A 174 -9.36 -5.33 2.31
CA SER A 174 -9.69 -4.61 3.54
C SER A 174 -10.34 -3.25 3.25
N TYR A 175 -9.87 -2.56 2.20
CA TYR A 175 -10.49 -1.32 1.73
C TYR A 175 -11.90 -1.57 1.20
N LYS A 176 -12.07 -2.58 0.33
CA LYS A 176 -13.39 -3.01 -0.17
C LYS A 176 -14.34 -3.34 0.96
N TYR A 177 -13.86 -4.08 1.96
CA TYR A 177 -14.66 -4.41 3.12
C TYR A 177 -15.14 -3.14 3.84
N LEU A 178 -14.22 -2.26 4.24
CA LEU A 178 -14.55 -1.03 4.98
C LEU A 178 -15.48 -0.10 4.19
N LYS A 179 -15.25 0.05 2.89
CA LYS A 179 -16.10 0.86 1.98
C LYS A 179 -17.54 0.35 1.96
N ASN A 180 -17.71 -0.97 1.94
CA ASN A 180 -19.03 -1.60 1.84
C ASN A 180 -19.71 -1.85 3.19
N VAL A 181 -19.01 -1.77 4.32
CA VAL A 181 -19.56 -2.04 5.67
C VAL A 181 -20.80 -1.20 5.97
N ALA A 182 -20.75 0.11 5.73
CA ALA A 182 -21.88 1.00 6.02
C ALA A 182 -23.12 0.61 5.20
N PHE A 183 -22.92 0.28 3.92
CA PHE A 183 -23.99 -0.18 3.04
C PHE A 183 -24.57 -1.54 3.48
N ILE A 184 -23.71 -2.51 3.83
CA ILE A 184 -24.12 -3.85 4.28
C ILE A 184 -24.97 -3.76 5.55
N LEU A 185 -24.58 -2.93 6.51
CA LEU A 185 -25.33 -2.72 7.74
C LEU A 185 -26.72 -2.12 7.47
N GLN A 186 -26.83 -1.21 6.51
CA GLN A 186 -28.12 -0.62 6.11
C GLN A 186 -28.97 -1.56 5.24
N ASN A 187 -28.36 -2.38 4.40
CA ASN A 187 -29.03 -3.18 3.38
C ASN A 187 -28.42 -4.59 3.26
N PRO A 188 -28.60 -5.48 4.25
CA PRO A 188 -27.88 -6.75 4.32
C PRO A 188 -28.22 -7.76 3.21
N GLN A 189 -29.39 -7.64 2.59
CA GLN A 189 -29.85 -8.52 1.52
C GLN A 189 -29.61 -7.93 0.12
N HIS A 190 -29.10 -6.69 0.01
CA HIS A 190 -28.86 -6.07 -1.28
C HIS A 190 -27.45 -6.41 -1.79
N PRO A 191 -27.30 -6.61 -3.11
CA PRO A 191 -25.98 -6.75 -3.73
C PRO A 191 -25.17 -5.48 -3.54
N LEU A 192 -23.85 -5.64 -3.50
CA LEU A 192 -22.94 -4.50 -3.34
C LEU A 192 -22.90 -3.69 -4.66
N PRO A 193 -22.85 -2.36 -4.56
CA PRO A 193 -22.85 -1.50 -5.76
C PRO A 193 -21.61 -1.65 -6.64
N GLU A 194 -20.50 -2.22 -6.15
CA GLU A 194 -19.23 -2.34 -6.88
C GLU A 194 -19.11 -3.59 -7.77
N GLU A 195 -20.14 -4.45 -7.84
CA GLU A 195 -20.16 -5.57 -8.81
C GLU A 195 -20.63 -5.14 -10.21
N ALA A 196 -21.05 -3.87 -10.38
CA ALA A 196 -21.35 -3.28 -11.68
C ALA A 196 -20.20 -2.34 -12.07
N GLU A 197 -19.39 -2.76 -13.03
CA GLU A 197 -18.55 -1.82 -13.78
C GLU A 197 -19.46 -0.80 -14.48
N ASP A 198 -19.00 0.45 -14.41
CA ASP A 198 -19.50 1.66 -15.07
C ASP A 198 -20.72 2.37 -14.46
N ASP A 199 -20.52 3.68 -14.28
CA ASP A 199 -21.48 4.66 -13.80
C ASP A 199 -22.78 4.60 -14.64
N GLU A 200 -23.95 4.60 -13.98
CA GLU A 200 -25.35 4.58 -14.52
C GLU A 200 -26.13 3.25 -14.55
N LEU A 201 -25.76 2.21 -13.80
CA LEU A 201 -26.62 1.03 -13.65
C LEU A 201 -27.47 1.03 -12.37
N GLU A 202 -28.74 1.35 -12.56
CA GLU A 202 -29.84 1.16 -11.62
C GLU A 202 -29.74 -0.21 -10.91
N VAL A 203 -29.98 -0.21 -9.61
CA VAL A 203 -29.98 -1.38 -8.71
C VAL A 203 -31.11 -2.35 -9.13
N ALA A 204 -30.90 -3.10 -10.20
CA ALA A 204 -31.74 -4.21 -10.66
C ALA A 204 -31.20 -5.57 -10.19
N GLY A 205 -30.48 -5.59 -9.07
CA GLY A 205 -29.94 -6.80 -8.47
C GLY A 205 -30.92 -7.44 -7.49
N GLY A 206 -31.22 -8.73 -7.69
CA GLY A 206 -32.09 -9.51 -6.80
C GLY A 206 -31.58 -9.59 -5.35
N LYS A 207 -32.43 -10.06 -4.43
CA LYS A 207 -32.05 -10.24 -3.01
C LYS A 207 -31.05 -11.39 -2.87
N ILE A 208 -29.98 -11.15 -2.12
CA ILE A 208 -29.01 -12.17 -1.75
C ILE A 208 -29.58 -13.07 -0.66
N SER A 209 -29.48 -14.39 -0.88
CA SER A 209 -29.85 -15.38 0.14
C SER A 209 -28.86 -15.35 1.30
N LEU A 210 -29.40 -15.20 2.51
CA LEU A 210 -28.63 -15.29 3.76
C LEU A 210 -28.63 -16.72 4.34
N LYS A 211 -29.13 -17.68 3.56
CA LYS A 211 -29.21 -19.09 3.91
C LYS A 211 -28.24 -19.91 3.07
N ASP A 212 -27.65 -20.89 3.72
CA ASP A 212 -26.73 -21.86 3.12
C ASP A 212 -27.45 -22.77 2.12
N PRO A 213 -26.92 -22.96 0.90
CA PRO A 213 -27.53 -23.84 -0.10
C PRO A 213 -27.60 -25.32 0.33
N LEU A 214 -26.75 -25.75 1.26
CA LEU A 214 -26.74 -27.13 1.77
C LEU A 214 -27.69 -27.35 2.94
N SER A 215 -27.58 -26.55 4.01
CA SER A 215 -28.42 -26.71 5.21
C SER A 215 -29.77 -26.00 5.14
N LEU A 216 -29.94 -25.03 4.23
CA LEU A 216 -31.10 -24.12 4.18
C LEU A 216 -31.30 -23.28 5.46
N ASN A 217 -30.32 -23.29 6.35
CA ASN A 217 -30.27 -22.50 7.58
C ASN A 217 -29.49 -21.21 7.35
N TYR A 218 -29.66 -20.23 8.25
CA TYR A 218 -28.83 -19.02 8.23
C TYR A 218 -27.37 -19.37 8.48
N TYR A 219 -26.46 -18.67 7.80
CA TYR A 219 -25.03 -18.89 8.06
C TYR A 219 -24.65 -18.49 9.47
N HIS A 220 -23.81 -19.30 10.11
CA HIS A 220 -23.15 -18.99 11.37
C HIS A 220 -21.67 -18.69 11.13
N THR A 221 -21.00 -19.56 10.37
CA THR A 221 -19.59 -19.51 10.00
C THR A 221 -19.45 -19.66 8.48
N PRO A 222 -19.81 -18.63 7.69
CA PRO A 222 -19.79 -18.71 6.24
C PRO A 222 -18.36 -18.77 5.69
N LEU A 223 -18.15 -19.64 4.71
CA LEU A 223 -16.91 -19.79 3.95
C LEU A 223 -17.17 -19.52 2.47
N ILE A 224 -16.30 -18.73 1.84
CA ILE A 224 -16.31 -18.46 0.40
C ILE A 224 -15.22 -19.26 -0.32
N SER A 225 -15.57 -19.83 -1.47
CA SER A 225 -14.63 -20.51 -2.36
C SER A 225 -13.83 -19.51 -3.21
N LYS A 226 -12.50 -19.61 -3.18
CA LYS A 226 -11.61 -18.83 -4.07
C LYS A 226 -11.76 -19.19 -5.54
N LYS A 227 -12.29 -20.38 -5.85
CA LYS A 227 -12.36 -20.92 -7.22
C LYS A 227 -13.66 -20.57 -7.93
N CYS A 228 -14.77 -20.53 -7.21
CA CYS A 228 -16.10 -20.31 -7.80
C CYS A 228 -16.91 -19.20 -7.14
N GLY A 229 -16.44 -18.59 -6.05
CA GLY A 229 -17.14 -17.50 -5.36
C GLY A 229 -18.38 -17.93 -4.56
N HIS A 230 -18.78 -19.21 -4.61
CA HIS A 230 -19.91 -19.70 -3.82
C HIS A 230 -19.60 -19.73 -2.32
N ILE A 231 -20.64 -19.44 -1.54
CA ILE A 231 -20.58 -19.33 -0.08
C ILE A 231 -21.32 -20.53 0.54
N PHE A 232 -20.74 -21.11 1.57
CA PHE A 232 -21.27 -22.28 2.27
C PHE A 232 -21.11 -22.14 3.77
N GLU A 233 -21.93 -22.84 4.55
CA GLU A 233 -21.68 -22.99 5.98
C GLU A 233 -20.50 -23.93 6.22
N GLN A 234 -19.62 -23.59 7.17
CA GLN A 234 -18.38 -24.33 7.45
C GLN A 234 -18.62 -25.82 7.73
N ASP A 235 -19.56 -26.12 8.63
CA ASP A 235 -19.83 -27.50 9.04
C ASP A 235 -20.37 -28.33 7.86
N THR A 236 -21.30 -27.77 7.09
CA THR A 236 -21.95 -28.49 5.99
C THR A 236 -21.02 -28.73 4.81
N ILE A 237 -20.19 -27.74 4.45
CA ILE A 237 -19.25 -27.92 3.34
C ILE A 237 -18.12 -28.88 3.70
N PHE A 238 -17.64 -28.89 4.94
CA PHE A 238 -16.60 -29.83 5.36
C PHE A 238 -17.10 -31.27 5.37
N ASP A 239 -18.33 -31.50 5.80
CA ASP A 239 -18.97 -32.81 5.71
C ASP A 239 -19.20 -33.25 4.27
N TYR A 240 -19.64 -32.34 3.41
CA TYR A 240 -19.81 -32.60 1.98
C TYR A 240 -18.48 -32.99 1.31
N LEU A 241 -17.40 -32.26 1.63
CA LEU A 241 -16.06 -32.46 1.04
C LEU A 241 -15.36 -33.74 1.51
N ASN A 242 -15.89 -34.43 2.53
CA ASN A 242 -15.35 -35.73 2.94
C ASN A 242 -15.64 -36.83 1.89
N ASN A 243 -16.76 -36.72 1.19
CA ASN A 243 -17.22 -37.74 0.24
C ASN A 243 -17.27 -37.23 -1.21
N ASN A 244 -17.15 -35.92 -1.42
CA ASN A 244 -17.23 -35.29 -2.74
C ASN A 244 -16.12 -34.26 -2.91
N SER A 245 -15.74 -33.96 -4.15
CA SER A 245 -14.73 -32.94 -4.47
C SER A 245 -15.26 -31.81 -5.33
N LYS A 246 -16.54 -31.83 -5.71
CA LYS A 246 -17.14 -30.84 -6.61
C LYS A 246 -17.88 -29.76 -5.83
N CYS A 247 -18.12 -28.61 -6.45
CA CYS A 247 -19.00 -27.61 -5.89
C CYS A 247 -20.44 -28.15 -5.79
N PRO A 248 -21.11 -28.02 -4.63
CA PRO A 248 -22.48 -28.51 -4.46
C PRO A 248 -23.55 -27.63 -5.12
N VAL A 249 -23.20 -26.41 -5.55
CA VAL A 249 -24.12 -25.54 -6.29
C VAL A 249 -24.36 -26.09 -7.70
N ASP A 250 -25.64 -26.28 -8.04
CA ASP A 250 -26.06 -26.79 -9.34
C ASP A 250 -25.47 -25.98 -10.50
N GLY A 251 -24.91 -26.69 -11.48
CA GLY A 251 -24.25 -26.08 -12.64
C GLY A 251 -22.80 -25.63 -12.41
N CYS A 252 -22.27 -25.71 -11.19
CA CYS A 252 -20.87 -25.38 -10.93
C CYS A 252 -19.95 -26.60 -11.05
N GLY A 253 -19.04 -26.59 -12.03
CA GLY A 253 -18.07 -27.66 -12.27
C GLY A 253 -16.78 -27.59 -11.44
N ALA A 254 -16.65 -26.62 -10.53
CA ALA A 254 -15.40 -26.39 -9.81
C ALA A 254 -15.06 -27.53 -8.83
N VAL A 255 -13.78 -27.94 -8.81
CA VAL A 255 -13.27 -28.92 -7.84
C VAL A 255 -12.75 -28.18 -6.62
N LEU A 256 -13.39 -28.41 -5.47
CA LEU A 256 -13.13 -27.73 -4.21
C LEU A 256 -12.35 -28.62 -3.24
N THR A 257 -11.45 -27.99 -2.50
CA THR A 257 -10.75 -28.58 -1.36
C THR A 257 -10.88 -27.67 -0.15
N ARG A 258 -10.61 -28.18 1.05
CA ARG A 258 -10.68 -27.37 2.29
C ARG A 258 -9.78 -26.13 2.23
N ASN A 259 -8.65 -26.19 1.52
CA ASN A 259 -7.71 -25.07 1.37
C ASN A 259 -8.19 -23.97 0.41
N ASP A 260 -9.18 -24.28 -0.44
CA ASP A 260 -9.77 -23.33 -1.37
C ASP A 260 -10.83 -22.43 -0.70
N LEU A 261 -11.26 -22.79 0.51
CA LEU A 261 -12.26 -22.08 1.28
C LEU A 261 -11.60 -21.04 2.20
N LYS A 262 -12.16 -19.85 2.26
CA LYS A 262 -11.77 -18.76 3.16
C LYS A 262 -12.97 -18.28 3.97
N PRO A 263 -12.80 -17.84 5.22
CA PRO A 263 -13.88 -17.19 5.96
C PRO A 263 -14.43 -15.96 5.23
N ASP A 264 -15.75 -15.85 5.12
CA ASP A 264 -16.43 -14.72 4.49
C ASP A 264 -16.90 -13.71 5.54
N LYS A 265 -16.12 -12.63 5.70
CA LYS A 265 -16.46 -11.53 6.61
C LYS A 265 -17.70 -10.74 6.16
N ILE A 266 -17.96 -10.66 4.85
CA ILE A 266 -19.09 -9.91 4.29
C ILE A 266 -20.40 -10.66 4.58
N MET A 267 -20.46 -11.97 4.30
CA MET A 267 -21.65 -12.76 4.59
C MET A 267 -21.92 -12.84 6.10
N THR A 268 -20.87 -12.96 6.92
CA THR A 268 -21.00 -12.91 8.39
C THR A 268 -21.67 -11.61 8.84
N LEU A 269 -21.22 -10.47 8.32
CA LEU A 269 -21.78 -9.16 8.63
C LEU A 269 -23.23 -9.04 8.17
N ARG A 270 -23.55 -9.52 6.96
CA ARG A 270 -24.92 -9.51 6.40
C ARG A 270 -25.90 -10.28 7.28
N VAL A 271 -25.54 -11.51 7.69
CA VAL A 271 -26.42 -12.33 8.53
C VAL A 271 -26.63 -11.69 9.89
N LYS A 272 -25.56 -11.21 10.54
CA LYS A 272 -25.67 -10.51 11.83
C LYS A 272 -26.55 -9.28 11.72
N ALA A 273 -26.32 -8.42 10.74
CA ALA A 273 -27.13 -7.22 10.51
C ALA A 273 -28.61 -7.55 10.22
N HIS A 274 -28.89 -8.63 9.48
CA HIS A 274 -30.26 -9.08 9.23
C HIS A 274 -30.96 -9.59 10.49
N LEU A 275 -30.29 -10.47 11.25
CA LEU A 275 -30.83 -11.01 12.50
C LEU A 275 -31.11 -9.91 13.53
N LEU A 276 -30.24 -8.89 13.59
CA LEU A 276 -30.44 -7.72 14.45
C LEU A 276 -31.71 -6.94 14.05
N LYS A 277 -31.93 -6.70 12.75
CA LYS A 277 -33.15 -6.02 12.27
C LYS A 277 -34.42 -6.83 12.49
N ASP A 278 -34.35 -8.14 12.41
CA ASP A 278 -35.50 -9.00 12.67
C ASP A 278 -35.85 -9.03 14.16
N LYS A 279 -34.85 -8.98 15.05
CA LYS A 279 -35.05 -8.85 16.50
C LYS A 279 -35.71 -7.52 16.87
N THR A 280 -35.29 -6.39 16.28
CA THR A 280 -35.87 -5.06 16.56
C THR A 280 -37.29 -4.86 16.02
N LYS A 281 -37.70 -5.62 15.00
CA LYS A 281 -39.08 -5.59 14.46
C LYS A 281 -40.08 -6.43 15.26
N LYS A 282 -39.63 -7.51 15.92
CA LYS A 282 -40.47 -8.41 16.72
C LYS A 282 -40.93 -7.94 18.13
N PRO A 283 -40.45 -6.86 18.78
CA PRO A 283 -40.83 -6.56 20.17
C PRO A 283 -42.24 -5.97 20.36
N GLN A 284 -42.98 -5.58 19.32
CA GLN A 284 -44.26 -4.86 19.47
C GLN A 284 -45.52 -5.63 19.06
N ALA A 285 -45.44 -6.85 18.52
CA ALA A 285 -46.61 -7.53 17.94
C ALA A 285 -47.51 -8.29 18.93
N ASN A 286 -47.28 -8.22 20.25
CA ASN A 286 -47.97 -9.10 21.21
C ASN A 286 -48.51 -8.41 22.48
N VAL A 287 -48.87 -7.12 22.40
CA VAL A 287 -49.50 -6.40 23.53
C VAL A 287 -50.96 -6.00 23.26
N ASP A 288 -51.46 -6.07 22.02
CA ASP A 288 -52.82 -5.60 21.68
C ASP A 288 -53.88 -6.71 21.56
N ARG A 289 -53.73 -7.83 22.28
CA ARG A 289 -54.79 -8.86 22.38
C ARG A 289 -54.93 -9.40 23.80
N LEU A 290 -55.45 -8.56 24.70
CA LEU A 290 -56.13 -8.97 25.93
C LEU A 290 -57.37 -8.10 26.14
#